data_AF-A0A7V2VKP1-F1
#
_entry.id   AF-A0A7V2VKP1-F1
#
_cell.length_a   1.000
_cell.length_b   1.000
_cell.length_c   1.000
_cell.angle_alpha   90.00
_cell.angle_beta   90.00
_cell.angle_gamma   90.00
#
_symmetry.space_group_name_H-M   'P 1'
#
loop_
_entity.id
_entity.type
_entity.pdbx_description
1 polymer ?
#
loop_
_entity_poly.entity_id
_entity_poly.type
_entity_poly.pdbx_seq_one_letter_code
_entity_poly.pdbx_strand_id
1 'polypeptide(L)'
;MRKRAILLTTLILLALLAFAATALAQGGYDLPWWTVDGGGGRSETGDYVLIGTVGQADAGEMSGGDFTLYGGFWPGGAPAPPEYTVYLPLVLRNQ
;
A
#
# COMPACT_ATOMS: atom_id res chain seq x y z
N MET A 1 -46.06 7.54 -49.91
CA MET A 1 -45.41 8.47 -48.96
C MET A 1 -45.32 7.90 -47.54
N ARG A 2 -46.43 7.43 -46.92
CA ARG A 2 -46.44 6.85 -45.56
C ARG A 2 -45.45 5.69 -45.32
N LYS A 3 -45.32 4.74 -46.25
CA LYS A 3 -44.37 3.61 -46.12
C LYS A 3 -42.90 4.04 -46.08
N ARG A 4 -42.53 5.08 -46.83
CA ARG A 4 -41.16 5.64 -46.84
C ARG A 4 -40.85 6.38 -45.54
N ALA A 5 -41.83 7.12 -45.00
CA ALA A 5 -41.69 7.77 -43.71
C ALA A 5 -41.47 6.77 -42.58
N ILE A 6 -42.27 5.69 -42.53
CA ILE A 6 -42.12 4.63 -41.52
C ILE A 6 -40.74 3.96 -41.60
N LEU A 7 -40.26 3.66 -42.82
CA LEU A 7 -38.93 3.07 -43.02
C LEU A 7 -37.81 3.98 -42.49
N LEU A 8 -37.88 5.29 -42.78
CA LEU A 8 -36.90 6.27 -42.32
C LEU A 8 -36.93 6.40 -40.79
N THR A 9 -38.10 6.50 -40.18
CA THR A 9 -38.23 6.57 -38.72
C THR A 9 -37.66 5.32 -38.04
N THR A 10 -37.89 4.14 -38.63
CA THR A 10 -37.37 2.87 -38.12
C THR A 10 -35.84 2.83 -38.20
N LEU A 11 -35.27 3.27 -39.32
CA LEU A 11 -33.81 3.34 -39.49
C LEU A 11 -33.15 4.31 -38.52
N ILE A 12 -33.78 5.47 -38.28
CA ILE A 12 -33.29 6.46 -37.31
C ILE A 12 -33.31 5.88 -35.89
N LEU A 13 -34.41 5.20 -35.51
CA LEU A 13 -34.52 4.54 -34.21
C LEU A 13 -33.45 3.45 -34.02
N LEU A 14 -33.21 2.63 -35.04
CA LEU A 14 -32.17 1.60 -35.01
C LEU A 14 -30.76 2.21 -34.87
N ALA A 15 -30.48 3.32 -35.57
CA ALA A 15 -29.20 4.01 -35.46
C ALA A 15 -28.99 4.62 -34.05
N LEU A 16 -30.03 5.21 -33.47
CA LEU A 16 -29.97 5.75 -32.10
C LEU A 16 -29.76 4.64 -31.07
N LEU A 17 -30.40 3.49 -31.24
CA LEU A 17 -30.23 2.33 -30.35
C LEU A 17 -28.81 1.75 -30.45
N ALA A 18 -28.25 1.66 -31.65
CA ALA A 18 -26.88 1.21 -31.88
C ALA A 18 -25.85 2.17 -31.27
N PHE A 19 -26.10 3.49 -31.32
CA PHE A 19 -25.24 4.49 -30.69
C PHE A 19 -25.29 4.41 -29.16
N ALA A 20 -26.48 4.25 -28.58
CA ALA A 20 -26.65 4.08 -27.14
C ALA A 20 -26.02 2.78 -26.59
N ALA A 21 -25.85 1.76 -27.43
CA ALA A 21 -25.18 0.51 -27.06
C ALA A 21 -23.63 0.62 -27.02
N THR A 22 -23.05 1.77 -27.37
CA THR A 22 -21.61 1.99 -27.27
C THR A 22 -21.20 2.30 -25.82
N ALA A 23 -21.19 1.28 -24.97
CA ALA A 23 -20.46 1.35 -23.70
C ALA A 23 -18.96 1.38 -24.01
N LEU A 24 -18.40 2.57 -24.17
CA LEU A 24 -16.95 2.74 -24.27
C LEU A 24 -16.37 2.49 -22.87
N ALA A 25 -15.79 1.31 -22.66
CA ALA A 25 -14.83 1.13 -21.57
C ALA A 25 -13.70 2.10 -21.85
N GLN A 26 -13.63 3.20 -21.08
CA GLN A 26 -12.53 4.15 -21.16
C GLN A 26 -11.26 3.32 -20.96
N GLY A 27 -10.39 3.33 -21.97
CA GLY A 27 -9.32 2.35 -22.14
C GLY A 27 -8.60 2.09 -20.83
N GLY A 28 -8.57 0.81 -20.44
CA GLY A 28 -8.05 0.24 -19.20
C GLY A 28 -7.51 1.24 -18.19
N TYR A 29 -8.24 1.44 -17.09
CA TYR A 29 -7.64 2.01 -15.89
C TYR A 29 -6.44 1.15 -15.52
N ASP A 30 -5.23 1.62 -15.87
CA ASP A 30 -4.01 1.08 -15.32
C ASP A 30 -3.89 1.67 -13.93
N LEU A 31 -4.26 0.87 -12.93
CA LEU A 31 -4.00 1.16 -11.53
C LEU A 31 -2.66 0.50 -11.21
N PRO A 32 -1.52 1.20 -11.37
CA PRO A 32 -0.23 0.62 -11.04
C PRO A 32 -0.25 0.24 -9.57
N TRP A 33 -0.20 -1.06 -9.31
CA TRP A 33 -0.02 -1.60 -7.98
C TRP A 33 1.46 -1.62 -7.65
N TRP A 34 1.83 -1.02 -6.53
CA TRP A 34 3.19 -1.05 -6.00
C TRP A 34 3.12 -1.09 -4.48
N THR A 35 4.09 -1.76 -3.87
CA THR A 35 4.34 -1.75 -2.44
C THR A 35 5.67 -1.03 -2.18
N VAL A 36 5.75 -0.30 -1.07
CA VAL A 36 7.03 0.20 -0.55
C VAL A 36 7.53 -0.84 0.44
N ASP A 37 8.35 -1.77 -0.05
CA ASP A 37 8.85 -2.90 0.76
C ASP A 37 10.07 -2.53 1.62
N GLY A 38 10.26 -1.23 1.87
CA GLY A 38 11.33 -0.72 2.70
C GLY A 38 11.48 0.79 2.61
N GLY A 39 12.09 1.37 3.63
CA GLY A 39 12.40 2.79 3.70
C GLY A 39 13.04 3.11 5.03
N GLY A 40 13.42 4.37 5.25
CA GLY A 40 14.23 4.76 6.40
C GLY A 40 15.46 5.54 5.99
N GLY A 41 16.39 5.67 6.92
CA GLY A 41 17.66 6.36 6.67
C GLY A 41 18.28 6.91 7.94
N ARG A 42 19.44 7.53 7.77
CA ARG A 42 20.21 8.19 8.81
C ARG A 42 20.00 9.70 8.68
N SER A 43 19.63 10.36 9.77
CA SER A 43 19.56 11.81 9.93
C SER A 43 20.45 12.20 11.10
N GLU A 44 21.24 13.25 10.94
CA GLU A 44 22.26 13.63 11.91
C GLU A 44 22.24 15.13 12.14
N THR A 45 22.41 15.54 13.41
CA THR A 45 22.63 16.94 13.77
C THR A 45 23.48 17.03 15.03
N GLY A 46 24.62 17.72 14.94
CA GLY A 46 25.61 17.76 16.02
C GLY A 46 26.05 16.34 16.44
N ASP A 47 25.97 16.06 17.74
CA ASP A 47 26.30 14.75 18.32
C ASP A 47 25.13 13.74 18.25
N TYR A 48 24.00 14.12 17.64
CA TYR A 48 22.80 13.29 17.60
C TYR A 48 22.66 12.61 16.24
N VAL A 49 22.40 11.30 16.32
CA VAL A 49 22.11 10.45 15.18
C VAL A 49 20.73 9.85 15.38
N LEU A 50 19.85 10.09 14.41
CA LEU A 50 18.60 9.38 14.24
C LEU A 50 18.75 8.41 13.07
N ILE A 51 18.53 7.12 13.31
CA ILE A 51 18.33 6.18 12.21
C ILE A 51 16.85 5.78 12.29
N GLY A 52 16.16 5.69 11.16
CA GLY A 52 14.73 5.31 11.08
C GLY A 52 14.49 4.26 10.01
N THR A 53 13.36 3.55 10.09
CA THR A 53 12.85 2.65 9.03
C THR A 53 11.36 2.87 8.80
N VAL A 54 10.91 2.79 7.55
CA VAL A 54 9.49 2.95 7.18
C VAL A 54 8.88 1.59 6.91
N GLY A 55 7.87 1.23 7.72
CA GLY A 55 7.05 0.04 7.52
C GLY A 55 7.75 -1.27 7.87
N GLN A 56 7.30 -1.94 8.93
CA GLN A 56 7.46 -3.38 9.09
C GLN A 56 6.20 -3.94 9.74
N ALA A 57 5.23 -4.32 8.90
CA ALA A 57 4.00 -4.93 9.40
C ALA A 57 4.26 -6.28 10.10
N ASP A 58 5.40 -6.90 9.80
CA ASP A 58 5.90 -8.16 10.37
C ASP A 58 7.01 -7.96 11.41
N ALA A 59 7.39 -6.71 11.75
CA ALA A 59 8.29 -6.47 12.87
C ALA A 59 7.61 -6.80 14.18
N GLY A 60 8.33 -7.51 15.05
CA GLY A 60 7.83 -7.92 16.35
C GLY A 60 8.30 -9.32 16.73
N GLU A 61 7.81 -9.76 17.88
CA GLU A 61 8.08 -11.09 18.42
C GLU A 61 7.23 -12.14 17.72
N MET A 62 7.88 -13.19 17.23
CA MET A 62 7.27 -14.44 16.79
C MET A 62 7.73 -15.54 17.75
N SER A 63 6.80 -16.25 18.37
CA SER A 63 7.12 -17.34 19.31
C SER A 63 6.45 -18.64 18.93
N GLY A 64 7.11 -19.75 19.24
CA GLY A 64 6.61 -21.11 18.99
C GLY A 64 7.48 -22.17 19.66
N GLY A 65 6.86 -22.97 20.54
CA GLY A 65 7.61 -23.91 21.38
C GLY A 65 8.56 -23.16 22.33
N ASP A 66 9.81 -23.60 22.39
CA ASP A 66 10.88 -22.97 23.18
C ASP A 66 11.64 -21.87 22.40
N PHE A 67 11.15 -21.48 21.22
CA PHE A 67 11.84 -20.55 20.35
C PHE A 67 11.10 -19.21 20.24
N THR A 68 11.90 -18.14 20.28
CA THR A 68 11.45 -16.79 20.02
C THR A 68 12.35 -16.16 18.96
N LEU A 69 11.72 -15.59 17.93
CA LEU A 69 12.35 -14.87 16.84
C LEU A 69 11.81 -13.44 16.82
N TYR A 70 12.70 -12.45 16.75
CA TYR A 70 12.30 -11.06 16.60
C TYR A 70 12.52 -10.64 15.14
N GLY A 71 11.42 -10.38 14.43
CA GLY A 71 11.44 -9.78 13.11
C GLY A 71 11.66 -8.27 13.23
N GLY A 72 12.50 -7.69 12.38
CA GLY A 72 12.83 -6.28 12.48
C GLY A 72 14.10 -5.87 11.75
N PHE A 73 14.15 -4.68 11.14
CA PHE A 73 15.41 -4.06 10.71
C PHE A 73 16.20 -3.55 11.92
N TRP A 74 15.51 -3.30 13.03
CA TRP A 74 16.10 -2.85 14.28
C TRP A 74 16.25 -3.99 15.28
N PRO A 75 17.46 -4.26 15.77
CA PRO A 75 17.67 -5.22 16.86
C PRO A 75 17.09 -4.76 18.21
N GLY A 76 16.42 -3.60 18.28
CA GLY A 76 15.76 -3.06 19.48
C GLY A 76 14.45 -3.76 19.88
N GLY A 77 14.03 -4.78 19.12
CA GLY A 77 12.98 -5.71 19.53
C GLY A 77 13.49 -6.86 20.40
N ALA A 78 14.81 -7.01 20.60
CA ALA A 78 15.30 -7.96 21.59
C ALA A 78 14.73 -7.55 22.97
N PRO A 79 14.12 -8.49 23.72
CA PRO A 79 13.52 -8.18 24.99
C PRO A 79 14.64 -7.62 25.85
N ALA A 80 14.37 -6.52 26.54
CA ALA A 80 15.22 -6.18 27.65
C ALA A 80 15.31 -7.41 28.58
N PRO A 81 16.35 -7.53 29.41
CA PRO A 81 16.34 -8.49 30.51
C PRO A 81 14.95 -8.49 31.17
N PRO A 82 14.44 -9.61 31.70
CA PRO A 82 13.03 -9.78 32.13
C PRO A 82 12.48 -8.73 33.11
N GLU A 83 13.34 -7.84 33.57
CA GLU A 83 13.08 -6.69 34.41
C GLU A 83 12.53 -5.46 33.68
N TYR A 84 12.62 -5.35 32.33
CA TYR A 84 12.14 -4.17 31.61
C TYR A 84 11.39 -4.48 30.31
N THR A 85 10.24 -3.82 30.14
CA THR A 85 9.53 -3.75 28.86
C THR A 85 9.80 -2.39 28.23
N VAL A 86 10.34 -2.37 27.01
CA VAL A 86 10.63 -1.14 26.28
C VAL A 86 9.41 -0.73 25.46
N TYR A 87 8.74 0.35 25.86
CA TYR A 87 7.50 0.84 25.22
C TYR A 87 7.73 1.97 24.19
N LEU A 88 8.96 2.50 24.08
CA LEU A 88 9.31 3.65 23.24
C LEU A 88 10.75 3.51 22.68
N PRO A 89 11.14 4.31 21.66
CA PRO A 89 12.49 4.26 21.09
C PRO A 89 13.59 4.42 22.15
N LEU A 90 14.50 3.43 22.21
CA LEU A 90 15.63 3.42 23.14
C LEU A 90 16.76 4.31 22.62
N VAL A 91 17.05 5.40 23.33
CA VAL A 91 18.20 6.28 23.04
C VAL A 91 19.36 5.89 23.95
N LEU A 92 20.47 5.45 23.35
CA LEU A 92 21.71 5.13 24.05
C LEU A 92 22.75 6.24 23.80
N ARG A 93 23.46 6.64 24.86
CA ARG A 93 24.58 7.59 24.78
C ARG A 93 25.79 7.00 25.47
N ASN A 94 26.92 6.95 24.79
CA ASN A 94 28.20 6.57 25.41
C ASN A 94 28.73 7.70 26.31
N GLN A 95 29.49 7.33 27.34
CA GLN A 95 30.23 8.24 28.23
C GLN A 95 31.46 8.78 27.51
#